data_AF-A0A168FM45-F1
#
_entry.id   AF-A0A168FM45-F1
#
_cell.length_a   1.000
_cell.length_b   1.000
_cell.length_c   1.000
_cell.angle_alpha   90.00
_cell.angle_beta   90.00
_cell.angle_gamma   90.00
#
_symmetry.space_group_name_H-M   'P 1'
#
loop_
_entity.id
_entity.type
_entity.pdbx_description
1 polymer ?
#
loop_
_entity_poly.entity_id
_entity_poly.type
_entity_poly.pdbx_seq_one_letter_code
_entity_poly.pdbx_strand_id
1 'polypeptide(L)'
;MPPAAKHQYCVGSAGFEPSAVAGDDALQTQIDKLLKNDDLLGANRVLFKLPNDGRDVADIGSGNGYWTYMLRAYGLRSHPVDNMQSAWRVSWVDDTVISDGVKWLKQHENGKQMVLLLVYPVVGGGTGGGTEGAFTKGLVNAYGGDTIAVVGTQNRNGYTGFKDKTMAEYMEREQPRWTKVVQIALPSFCGKDEALFVYQRGDRAVNLGAGSGQ
;
A
#
# COMPACT_ATOMS: atom_id res chain seq x y z
N MET A 1 -41.50 -4.81 -17.88
CA MET A 1 -40.44 -3.79 -17.80
C MET A 1 -39.17 -4.49 -17.36
N PRO A 2 -38.04 -4.31 -18.06
CA PRO A 2 -36.77 -4.82 -17.57
C PRO A 2 -36.41 -4.09 -16.25
N PRO A 3 -35.76 -4.78 -15.29
CA PRO A 3 -35.35 -4.16 -14.04
C PRO A 3 -34.38 -3.01 -14.32
N ALA A 4 -34.49 -1.94 -13.53
CA ALA A 4 -33.59 -0.80 -13.61
C ALA A 4 -32.14 -1.26 -13.38
N ALA A 5 -31.20 -0.69 -14.13
CA ALA A 5 -29.78 -0.97 -13.96
C ALA A 5 -29.36 -0.62 -12.52
N LYS A 6 -28.65 -1.55 -11.87
CA LYS A 6 -28.12 -1.34 -10.52
C LYS A 6 -27.12 -0.18 -10.56
N HIS A 7 -27.21 0.71 -9.57
CA HIS A 7 -26.25 1.80 -9.41
C HIS A 7 -24.88 1.20 -9.06
N GLN A 8 -23.89 1.45 -9.92
CA GLN A 8 -22.53 0.95 -9.72
C GLN A 8 -21.78 1.95 -8.84
N TYR A 9 -21.64 1.61 -7.57
CA TYR A 9 -20.89 2.43 -6.62
C TYR A 9 -19.39 2.38 -6.97
N CYS A 10 -18.65 3.46 -6.69
CA CYS A 10 -17.19 3.43 -6.67
C CYS A 10 -16.70 2.58 -5.49
N VAL A 11 -16.80 1.26 -5.60
CA VAL A 11 -16.37 0.32 -4.57
C VAL A 11 -14.96 -0.17 -4.88
N GLY A 12 -14.05 0.00 -3.93
CA GLY A 12 -12.67 -0.46 -4.04
C GLY A 12 -12.50 -1.99 -4.02
N SER A 13 -13.60 -2.75 -3.87
CA SER A 13 -13.63 -4.21 -3.89
C SER A 13 -14.80 -4.68 -4.74
N ALA A 14 -14.52 -5.53 -5.74
CA ALA A 14 -15.52 -6.09 -6.66
C ALA A 14 -16.60 -6.95 -5.96
N GLY A 15 -16.36 -7.40 -4.72
CA GLY A 15 -17.30 -8.18 -3.92
C GLY A 15 -18.06 -7.38 -2.85
N PHE A 16 -17.84 -6.07 -2.76
CA PHE A 16 -18.49 -5.22 -1.77
C PHE A 16 -19.70 -4.51 -2.38
N GLU A 17 -20.89 -4.94 -1.98
CA GLU A 17 -22.17 -4.36 -2.38
C GLU A 17 -22.76 -3.54 -1.23
N PRO A 18 -22.65 -2.20 -1.24
CA PRO A 18 -23.05 -1.35 -0.11
C PRO A 18 -24.52 -1.55 0.30
N SER A 19 -25.41 -1.74 -0.67
CA SER A 19 -26.84 -1.94 -0.42
C SER A 19 -27.15 -3.27 0.24
N ALA A 20 -26.38 -4.32 -0.06
CA ALA A 20 -26.53 -5.62 0.60
C ALA A 20 -26.03 -5.56 2.05
N VAL A 21 -24.92 -4.86 2.27
CA VAL A 21 -24.34 -4.63 3.60
C VAL A 21 -25.25 -3.78 4.49
N ALA A 22 -25.88 -2.74 3.92
CA ALA A 22 -26.78 -1.86 4.65
C ALA A 22 -28.05 -2.54 5.17
N GLY A 23 -28.49 -3.64 4.54
CA GLY A 23 -29.68 -4.41 4.94
C GLY A 23 -29.38 -5.69 5.74
N ASP A 24 -28.12 -5.94 6.10
CA ASP A 24 -27.71 -7.16 6.80
C ASP A 24 -27.59 -6.92 8.32
N ASP A 25 -28.71 -7.10 9.03
CA ASP A 25 -28.80 -6.89 10.49
C ASP A 25 -27.84 -7.81 11.28
N ALA A 26 -27.57 -9.01 10.77
CA ALA A 26 -26.65 -9.95 11.40
C ALA A 26 -25.21 -9.46 11.30
N LEU A 27 -24.81 -8.99 10.10
CA LEU A 27 -23.52 -8.37 9.87
C LEU A 27 -23.34 -7.10 10.72
N GLN A 28 -24.36 -6.24 10.80
CA GLN A 28 -24.33 -5.04 11.64
C GLN A 28 -24.15 -5.40 13.11
N THR A 29 -24.90 -6.38 13.62
CA THR A 29 -24.77 -6.86 15.00
C THR A 29 -23.35 -7.38 15.30
N GLN A 30 -22.75 -8.09 14.34
CA GLN A 30 -21.37 -8.57 14.46
C GLN A 30 -20.37 -7.41 14.49
N ILE A 31 -20.50 -6.42 13.60
CA ILE A 31 -19.66 -5.23 13.54
C ILE A 31 -19.77 -4.42 14.84
N ASP A 32 -20.98 -4.17 15.31
CA ASP A 32 -21.23 -3.43 16.55
C ASP A 32 -20.61 -4.10 17.77
N LYS A 33 -20.61 -5.44 17.81
CA LYS A 33 -19.96 -6.19 18.88
C LYS A 33 -18.44 -5.98 18.86
N LEU A 34 -17.84 -5.91 17.68
CA LEU A 34 -16.40 -5.67 17.52
C LEU A 34 -16.05 -4.24 17.91
N LEU A 35 -16.83 -3.26 17.43
CA LEU A 35 -16.64 -1.84 17.77
C LEU A 35 -16.84 -1.57 19.27
N LYS A 36 -17.80 -2.22 19.94
CA LYS A 36 -17.98 -2.12 21.41
C LYS A 36 -16.79 -2.64 22.22
N ASN A 37 -15.92 -3.45 21.61
CA ASN A 37 -14.70 -3.97 22.22
C ASN A 37 -13.44 -3.26 21.69
N ASP A 38 -13.58 -2.08 21.08
CA ASP A 38 -12.51 -1.32 20.44
C ASP A 38 -11.76 -2.09 19.32
N ASP A 39 -12.39 -3.12 18.73
CA ASP A 39 -11.82 -3.92 17.64
C ASP A 39 -12.23 -3.37 16.27
N LEU A 40 -11.70 -2.19 15.94
CA LEU A 40 -11.93 -1.54 14.64
C LEU A 40 -11.38 -2.37 13.47
N LEU A 41 -10.26 -3.09 13.67
CA LEU A 41 -9.70 -3.94 12.62
C LEU A 41 -10.63 -5.12 12.33
N GLY A 42 -11.08 -5.84 13.36
CA GLY A 42 -12.04 -6.92 13.24
C GLY A 42 -13.31 -6.46 12.57
N ALA A 43 -13.84 -5.30 12.97
CA ALA A 43 -15.01 -4.68 12.35
C ALA A 43 -14.81 -4.44 10.85
N ASN A 44 -13.67 -3.85 10.45
CA ASN A 44 -13.33 -3.64 9.05
C ASN A 44 -13.14 -4.96 8.29
N ARG A 45 -12.51 -5.97 8.90
CA ARG A 45 -12.34 -7.29 8.27
C ARG A 45 -13.68 -7.96 8.00
N VAL A 46 -14.62 -7.86 8.94
CA VAL A 46 -15.97 -8.40 8.78
C VAL A 46 -16.74 -7.62 7.71
N LEU A 47 -16.77 -6.29 7.82
CA LEU A 47 -17.48 -5.39 6.91
C LEU A 47 -17.03 -5.55 5.46
N PHE A 48 -15.72 -5.58 5.23
CA PHE A 48 -15.12 -5.66 3.89
C PHE A 48 -14.73 -7.09 3.49
N LYS A 49 -15.06 -8.09 4.31
CA LYS A 49 -14.68 -9.51 4.11
C LYS A 49 -13.18 -9.68 3.86
N LEU A 50 -12.36 -8.92 4.58
CA LEU A 50 -10.91 -9.00 4.44
C LEU A 50 -10.42 -10.32 5.05
N PRO A 51 -9.47 -11.00 4.40
CA PRO A 51 -8.96 -12.26 4.90
C PRO A 51 -8.15 -12.06 6.21
N ASN A 52 -8.10 -13.10 7.04
CA ASN A 52 -7.36 -13.11 8.30
C ASN A 52 -5.86 -13.44 8.12
N ASP A 53 -5.39 -13.61 6.88
CA ASP A 53 -3.99 -13.87 6.53
C ASP A 53 -3.19 -12.55 6.49
N GLY A 54 -3.09 -11.89 7.65
CA GLY A 54 -2.30 -10.66 7.77
C GLY A 54 -0.85 -10.90 7.37
N ARG A 55 -0.50 -10.50 6.14
CA ARG A 55 0.90 -10.45 5.69
C ARG A 55 1.62 -9.31 6.39
N ASP A 56 2.89 -9.54 6.64
CA ASP A 56 3.74 -8.52 7.23
C ASP A 56 3.94 -7.39 6.24
N VAL A 57 4.10 -6.18 6.77
CA VAL A 57 4.41 -5.00 5.98
C VAL A 57 5.90 -4.71 6.12
N ALA A 58 6.60 -4.68 5.01
CA ALA A 58 7.95 -4.14 4.94
C ALA A 58 7.85 -2.63 4.66
N ASP A 59 7.97 -1.82 5.71
CA ASP A 59 7.95 -0.36 5.64
C ASP A 59 9.38 0.13 5.36
N ILE A 60 9.75 0.17 4.08
CA ILE A 60 11.11 0.45 3.63
C ILE A 60 11.27 1.95 3.32
N GLY A 61 12.27 2.58 3.93
CA GLY A 61 12.36 4.04 3.99
C GLY A 61 11.37 4.60 5.02
N SER A 62 11.19 3.90 6.14
CA SER A 62 10.17 4.21 7.15
C SER A 62 10.34 5.59 7.80
N GLY A 63 11.50 6.24 7.62
CA GLY A 63 11.81 7.53 8.22
C GLY A 63 11.71 7.47 9.73
N ASN A 64 10.78 8.25 10.30
CA ASN A 64 10.51 8.26 11.73
C ASN A 64 9.59 7.13 12.22
N GLY A 65 9.13 6.24 11.32
CA GLY A 65 8.30 5.09 11.67
C GLY A 65 6.82 5.40 11.95
N TYR A 66 6.32 6.58 11.59
CA TYR A 66 4.90 6.93 11.79
C TYR A 66 3.93 5.91 11.18
N TRP A 67 4.17 5.47 9.93
CA TRP A 67 3.30 4.50 9.26
C TRP A 67 3.34 3.14 9.93
N THR A 68 4.53 2.67 10.31
CA THR A 68 4.67 1.47 11.14
C THR A 68 3.88 1.58 12.44
N TYR A 69 3.98 2.71 13.18
CA TYR A 69 3.19 2.92 14.39
C TYR A 69 1.68 2.82 14.12
N MET A 70 1.19 3.50 13.08
CA MET A 70 -0.22 3.45 12.71
C MET A 70 -0.67 2.04 12.32
N LEU A 71 0.08 1.33 11.47
CA LEU A 71 -0.25 -0.03 11.03
C LEU A 71 -0.30 -1.01 12.21
N ARG A 72 0.64 -0.87 13.15
CA ARG A 72 0.66 -1.68 14.39
C ARG A 72 -0.53 -1.37 15.29
N ALA A 73 -0.96 -0.10 15.39
CA ALA A 73 -2.19 0.27 16.10
C ALA A 73 -3.44 -0.38 15.47
N TYR A 74 -3.41 -0.66 14.17
CA TYR A 74 -4.41 -1.47 13.46
C TYR A 74 -4.13 -2.98 13.49
N GLY A 75 -3.26 -3.47 14.37
CA GLY A 75 -3.00 -4.90 14.55
C GLY A 75 -2.21 -5.58 13.42
N LEU A 76 -1.59 -4.80 12.52
CA LEU A 76 -0.73 -5.34 11.47
C LEU A 76 0.71 -5.47 11.96
N ARG A 77 1.39 -6.54 11.52
CA ARG A 77 2.83 -6.69 11.73
C ARG A 77 3.55 -5.84 10.69
N SER A 78 4.23 -4.78 11.13
CA SER A 78 5.01 -3.87 10.27
C SER A 78 6.46 -3.82 10.74
N HIS A 79 7.38 -3.95 9.78
CA HIS A 79 8.83 -3.94 9.95
C HIS A 79 9.39 -2.60 9.44
N PRO A 80 9.71 -1.64 10.33
CA PRO A 80 10.31 -0.36 9.96
C PRO A 80 11.78 -0.56 9.58
N VAL A 81 12.16 -0.17 8.36
CA VAL A 81 13.53 -0.24 7.87
C VAL A 81 13.93 1.09 7.26
N ASP A 82 15.01 1.68 7.76
CA ASP A 82 15.53 2.94 7.25
C ASP A 82 17.06 2.97 7.33
N ASN A 83 17.71 3.73 6.45
CA ASN A 83 19.16 3.85 6.42
C ASN A 83 19.70 5.04 7.23
N MET A 84 18.80 5.82 7.86
CA MET A 84 19.10 6.98 8.70
C MET A 84 19.92 8.07 8.00
N GLN A 85 19.83 8.16 6.66
CA GLN A 85 20.47 9.25 5.91
C GLN A 85 19.91 10.63 6.27
N SER A 86 18.65 10.67 6.71
CA SER A 86 17.99 11.88 7.20
C SER A 86 17.85 11.85 8.71
N ALA A 87 18.23 12.94 9.39
CA ALA A 87 18.04 13.07 10.83
C ALA A 87 16.59 13.50 11.14
N TRP A 88 15.91 12.74 12.01
CA TRP A 88 14.56 13.03 12.45
C TRP A 88 14.56 13.51 13.90
N ARG A 89 13.71 14.50 14.22
CA ARG A 89 13.60 15.05 15.58
C ARG A 89 12.72 14.23 16.51
N VAL A 90 11.83 13.41 15.94
CA VAL A 90 10.88 12.56 16.68
C VAL A 90 10.79 11.23 15.94
N SER A 91 10.93 10.12 16.67
CA SER A 91 10.69 8.76 16.19
C SER A 91 9.44 8.20 16.88
N TRP A 92 8.55 7.57 16.11
CA TRP A 92 7.29 7.00 16.60
C TRP A 92 7.43 5.56 17.08
N VAL A 93 8.50 4.90 16.64
CA VAL A 93 8.89 3.55 17.05
C VAL A 93 10.38 3.55 17.39
N ASP A 94 10.77 2.71 18.33
CA ASP A 94 12.13 2.58 18.84
C ASP A 94 12.90 1.40 18.21
N ASP A 95 12.22 0.56 17.44
CA ASP A 95 12.75 -0.67 16.85
C ASP A 95 13.03 -0.57 15.34
N THR A 96 13.23 0.63 14.81
CA THR A 96 13.61 0.82 13.40
C THR A 96 14.91 0.08 13.07
N VAL A 97 14.85 -0.84 12.12
CA VAL A 97 16.01 -1.59 11.65
C VAL A 97 16.87 -0.68 10.77
N ILE A 98 18.09 -0.38 11.23
CA ILE A 98 19.03 0.44 10.47
C ILE A 98 19.69 -0.41 9.37
N SER A 99 19.18 -0.31 8.14
CA SER A 99 19.70 -1.07 7.00
C SER A 99 19.38 -0.39 5.66
N ASP A 100 20.19 -0.71 4.65
CA ASP A 100 19.74 -0.59 3.26
C ASP A 100 18.54 -1.54 3.02
N GLY A 101 17.50 -1.04 2.36
CA GLY A 101 16.26 -1.79 2.18
C GLY A 101 16.41 -3.01 1.26
N VAL A 102 17.24 -2.94 0.21
CA VAL A 102 17.49 -4.09 -0.68
C VAL A 102 18.25 -5.18 0.08
N LYS A 103 19.24 -4.79 0.88
CA LYS A 103 19.96 -5.70 1.78
C LYS A 103 19.01 -6.38 2.76
N TRP A 104 18.12 -5.61 3.40
CA TRP A 104 17.16 -6.16 4.36
C TRP A 104 16.19 -7.15 3.70
N LEU A 105 15.63 -6.81 2.52
CA LEU A 105 14.75 -7.72 1.78
C LEU A 105 15.44 -9.05 1.46
N LYS A 106 16.69 -9.02 0.99
CA LYS A 106 17.45 -10.26 0.68
C LYS A 106 17.63 -11.17 1.91
N GLN A 107 17.74 -10.60 3.11
CA GLN A 107 17.83 -11.36 4.35
C GLN A 107 16.48 -11.96 4.79
N HIS A 108 15.37 -11.53 4.19
CA HIS A 108 14.01 -11.95 4.49
C HIS A 108 13.34 -12.60 3.28
N GLU A 109 14.07 -13.45 2.57
CA GLU A 109 13.59 -14.18 1.38
C GLU A 109 13.00 -13.24 0.31
N ASN A 110 13.67 -12.10 0.10
CA ASN A 110 13.22 -11.03 -0.79
C ASN A 110 11.84 -10.45 -0.44
N GLY A 111 11.35 -10.65 0.79
CA GLY A 111 10.03 -10.20 1.24
C GLY A 111 8.88 -10.96 0.56
N LYS A 112 9.09 -12.20 0.12
CA LYS A 112 8.12 -12.97 -0.68
C LYS A 112 6.72 -13.07 -0.04
N GLN A 113 6.66 -13.18 1.28
CA GLN A 113 5.41 -13.32 2.05
C GLN A 113 4.90 -11.99 2.64
N MET A 114 5.50 -10.87 2.25
CA MET A 114 5.18 -9.54 2.81
C MET A 114 4.37 -8.71 1.82
N VAL A 115 3.96 -7.53 2.27
CA VAL A 115 3.56 -6.39 1.44
C VAL A 115 4.68 -5.36 1.53
N LEU A 116 5.19 -4.92 0.38
CA LEU A 116 6.16 -3.83 0.34
C LEU A 116 5.40 -2.50 0.43
N LEU A 117 5.66 -1.72 1.47
CA LEU A 117 5.15 -0.37 1.63
C LEU A 117 6.24 0.64 1.28
N LEU A 118 5.92 1.53 0.34
CA LEU A 118 6.78 2.61 -0.12
C LEU A 118 6.08 3.93 0.13
N VAL A 119 6.35 4.52 1.29
CA VAL A 119 5.87 5.87 1.60
C VAL A 119 6.90 6.89 1.16
N TYR A 120 6.48 7.90 0.39
CA TYR A 120 7.36 8.92 -0.20
C TYR A 120 8.59 8.31 -0.89
N PRO A 121 8.40 7.50 -1.95
CA PRO A 121 9.49 6.75 -2.57
C PRO A 121 10.66 7.67 -2.92
N VAL A 122 11.86 7.30 -2.46
CA VAL A 122 13.07 8.07 -2.70
C VAL A 122 13.51 7.86 -4.15
N VAL A 123 13.34 8.90 -4.95
CA VAL A 123 13.50 8.88 -6.41
C VAL A 123 14.54 9.88 -6.93
N GLY A 124 15.04 10.76 -6.08
CA GLY A 124 16.14 11.67 -6.42
C GLY A 124 17.48 10.95 -6.55
N GLY A 125 18.31 11.39 -7.51
CA GLY A 125 19.75 11.16 -7.45
C GLY A 125 20.36 12.21 -6.52
N GLY A 126 20.96 11.80 -5.39
CA GLY A 126 21.53 12.74 -4.44
C GLY A 126 22.62 13.62 -5.07
N THR A 127 22.90 14.78 -4.45
CA THR A 127 24.03 15.68 -4.76
C THR A 127 25.41 15.02 -4.71
N GLY A 128 25.50 13.77 -4.24
CA GLY A 128 26.69 12.93 -4.21
C GLY A 128 26.87 11.95 -5.38
N GLY A 129 26.12 12.09 -6.48
CA GLY A 129 26.39 11.34 -7.73
C GLY A 129 25.69 9.97 -7.85
N GLY A 130 24.54 9.77 -7.20
CA GLY A 130 23.74 8.57 -7.38
C GLY A 130 22.90 8.57 -8.66
N THR A 131 22.68 7.41 -9.28
CA THR A 131 21.76 7.26 -10.41
C THR A 131 20.32 7.58 -9.98
N GLU A 132 19.62 8.39 -10.76
CA GLU A 132 18.24 8.80 -10.47
C GLU A 132 17.33 7.59 -10.23
N GLY A 133 16.65 7.61 -9.08
CA GLY A 133 15.71 6.56 -8.69
C GLY A 133 16.32 5.22 -8.34
N ALA A 134 17.65 5.11 -8.20
CA ALA A 134 18.34 3.84 -7.97
C ALA A 134 17.80 3.07 -6.74
N PHE A 135 17.46 3.78 -5.66
CA PHE A 135 16.90 3.17 -4.46
C PHE A 135 15.54 2.51 -4.74
N THR A 136 14.55 3.30 -5.19
CA THR A 136 13.21 2.78 -5.49
C THR A 136 13.23 1.71 -6.57
N LYS A 137 14.01 1.90 -7.65
CA LYS A 137 14.18 0.90 -8.71
C LYS A 137 14.79 -0.39 -8.19
N GLY A 138 15.85 -0.28 -7.39
CA GLY A 138 16.51 -1.42 -6.75
C GLY A 138 15.58 -2.20 -5.85
N LEU A 139 14.75 -1.52 -5.04
CA LEU A 139 13.76 -2.16 -4.18
C LEU A 139 12.68 -2.91 -4.97
N VAL A 140 12.06 -2.26 -5.94
CA VAL A 140 11.00 -2.88 -6.75
C VAL A 140 11.54 -4.12 -7.48
N ASN A 141 12.78 -4.06 -7.98
CA ASN A 141 13.42 -5.19 -8.66
C ASN A 141 13.83 -6.32 -7.69
N ALA A 142 14.29 -5.98 -6.49
CA ALA A 142 14.73 -6.96 -5.48
C ALA A 142 13.56 -7.62 -4.75
N TYR A 143 12.38 -7.00 -4.76
CA TYR A 143 11.21 -7.49 -4.06
C TYR A 143 10.62 -8.75 -4.73
N GLY A 144 10.55 -9.82 -3.95
CA GLY A 144 10.07 -11.15 -4.31
C GLY A 144 8.57 -11.34 -4.08
N GLY A 145 7.92 -10.47 -3.30
CA GLY A 145 6.49 -10.58 -3.00
C GLY A 145 5.58 -10.21 -4.18
N ASP A 146 4.27 -10.21 -3.95
CA ASP A 146 3.27 -10.05 -5.00
C ASP A 146 2.47 -8.74 -4.92
N THR A 147 2.69 -7.92 -3.88
CA THR A 147 1.90 -6.71 -3.59
C THR A 147 2.80 -5.57 -3.15
N ILE A 148 2.67 -4.42 -3.80
CA ILE A 148 3.33 -3.16 -3.42
C ILE A 148 2.25 -2.12 -3.13
N ALA A 149 2.33 -1.46 -1.98
CA ALA A 149 1.57 -0.26 -1.66
C ALA A 149 2.50 0.95 -1.78
N VAL A 150 2.18 1.86 -2.70
CA VAL A 150 2.88 3.14 -2.86
C VAL A 150 2.02 4.23 -2.26
N VAL A 151 2.58 4.98 -1.31
CA VAL A 151 1.93 6.14 -0.68
C VAL A 151 2.79 7.37 -0.95
N GLY A 152 2.48 8.14 -1.97
CA GLY A 152 3.35 9.22 -2.43
C GLY A 152 2.67 10.13 -3.43
N THR A 153 3.09 11.39 -3.50
CA THR A 153 2.60 12.32 -4.52
C THR A 153 2.89 11.74 -5.91
N GLN A 154 1.96 11.92 -6.84
CA GLN A 154 2.13 11.52 -8.24
C GLN A 154 2.41 12.72 -9.14
N ASN A 155 2.97 13.76 -8.55
CA ASN A 155 3.43 14.93 -9.30
C ASN A 155 4.89 14.78 -9.69
N ARG A 156 5.28 15.55 -10.71
CA ARG A 156 6.65 15.59 -11.25
C ARG A 156 7.52 16.57 -10.44
N ASN A 157 7.40 16.55 -9.11
CA ASN A 157 8.10 17.48 -8.22
C ASN A 157 9.60 17.16 -8.06
N GLY A 158 10.05 15.98 -8.50
CA GLY A 158 11.44 15.54 -8.38
C GLY A 158 11.88 15.13 -6.96
N TYR A 159 10.97 15.17 -5.97
CA TYR A 159 11.25 14.83 -4.57
C TYR A 159 10.69 13.45 -4.21
N THR A 160 9.44 13.18 -4.63
CA THR A 160 8.69 11.95 -4.37
C THR A 160 8.16 11.31 -5.66
N GLY A 161 8.22 12.04 -6.78
CA GLY A 161 8.18 11.52 -8.15
C GLY A 161 9.53 11.68 -8.84
N PHE A 162 9.85 10.81 -9.82
CA PHE A 162 11.10 10.92 -10.58
C PHE A 162 11.16 12.27 -11.32
N LYS A 163 12.34 12.66 -11.80
CA LYS A 163 12.55 13.95 -12.47
C LYS A 163 11.74 14.06 -13.76
N ASP A 164 11.67 12.98 -14.53
CA ASP A 164 11.04 12.93 -15.85
C ASP A 164 9.69 12.20 -15.87
N LYS A 165 9.35 11.45 -14.80
CA LYS A 165 8.14 10.65 -14.73
C LYS A 165 7.58 10.47 -13.31
N THR A 166 6.31 10.15 -13.21
CA THR A 166 5.67 9.80 -11.93
C THR A 166 5.97 8.36 -11.54
N MET A 167 5.69 7.99 -10.29
CA MET A 167 5.80 6.59 -9.86
C MET A 167 4.82 5.69 -10.63
N ALA A 168 3.62 6.19 -10.96
CA ALA A 168 2.69 5.47 -11.85
C ALA A 168 3.26 5.25 -13.26
N GLU A 169 3.83 6.29 -13.89
CA GLU A 169 4.44 6.16 -15.22
C GLU A 169 5.63 5.20 -15.21
N TYR A 170 6.43 5.19 -14.14
CA TYR A 170 7.49 4.21 -13.92
C TYR A 170 6.94 2.77 -13.83
N MET A 171 5.93 2.55 -12.98
CA MET A 171 5.34 1.21 -12.80
C MET A 171 4.71 0.70 -14.11
N GLU A 172 4.05 1.57 -14.87
CA GLU A 172 3.43 1.20 -16.15
C GLU A 172 4.46 0.86 -17.23
N ARG A 173 5.50 1.69 -17.40
CA ARG A 173 6.44 1.57 -18.52
C ARG A 173 7.61 0.63 -18.27
N GLU A 174 8.07 0.55 -17.03
CA GLU A 174 9.30 -0.15 -16.66
C GLU A 174 9.05 -1.42 -15.84
N GLN A 175 7.82 -1.65 -15.37
CA GLN A 175 7.48 -2.77 -14.49
C GLN A 175 6.27 -3.57 -15.03
N PRO A 176 6.33 -4.11 -16.27
CA PRO A 176 5.18 -4.68 -16.98
C PRO A 176 4.55 -5.92 -16.33
N ARG A 177 5.23 -6.52 -15.34
CA ARG A 177 4.69 -7.64 -14.54
C ARG A 177 3.72 -7.20 -13.46
N TRP A 178 3.63 -5.91 -13.18
CA TRP A 178 2.81 -5.33 -12.13
C TRP A 178 1.56 -4.68 -12.71
N THR A 179 0.42 -4.96 -12.10
CA THR A 179 -0.88 -4.40 -12.45
C THR A 179 -1.32 -3.47 -11.33
N LYS A 180 -1.67 -2.23 -11.66
CA LYS A 180 -2.30 -1.32 -10.70
C LYS A 180 -3.74 -1.79 -10.43
N VAL A 181 -4.03 -2.08 -9.18
CA VAL A 181 -5.32 -2.65 -8.75
C VAL A 181 -6.13 -1.72 -7.86
N VAL A 182 -5.47 -0.76 -7.20
CA VAL A 182 -6.12 0.27 -6.38
C VAL A 182 -5.51 1.62 -6.70
N GLN A 183 -6.38 2.64 -6.74
CA GLN A 183 -6.03 4.03 -6.96
C GLN A 183 -6.95 4.92 -6.13
N ILE A 184 -6.37 5.57 -5.11
CA ILE A 184 -7.10 6.38 -4.14
C ILE A 184 -6.45 7.75 -4.00
N ALA A 185 -7.27 8.79 -4.06
CA ALA A 185 -6.90 10.16 -3.70
C ALA A 185 -6.67 10.29 -2.19
N LEU A 186 -5.54 10.88 -1.79
CA LEU A 186 -5.29 11.25 -0.39
C LEU A 186 -5.32 12.77 -0.25
N PRO A 187 -6.42 13.37 0.24
CA PRO A 187 -6.59 14.83 0.31
C PRO A 187 -5.53 15.57 1.13
N SER A 188 -4.84 14.87 2.02
CA SER A 188 -3.74 15.40 2.84
C SER A 188 -2.42 15.56 2.08
N PHE A 189 -2.31 15.07 0.85
CA PHE A 189 -1.13 15.26 0.00
C PHE A 189 -1.30 16.54 -0.83
N CYS A 190 -0.30 17.43 -0.77
CA CYS A 190 -0.30 18.69 -1.51
C CYS A 190 -0.43 18.41 -3.02
N GLY A 191 -1.46 18.99 -3.66
CA GLY A 191 -1.71 18.85 -5.10
C GLY A 191 -3.10 18.33 -5.48
N LYS A 192 -3.91 17.83 -4.53
CA LYS A 192 -5.14 17.04 -4.82
C LYS A 192 -4.84 15.77 -5.65
N ASP A 193 -3.63 15.26 -5.53
CA ASP A 193 -3.16 14.16 -6.36
C ASP A 193 -3.62 12.81 -5.77
N GLU A 194 -3.86 11.85 -6.66
CA GLU A 194 -3.94 10.45 -6.29
C GLU A 194 -2.62 10.03 -5.66
N ALA A 195 -2.68 9.34 -4.51
CA ALA A 195 -1.47 9.19 -3.70
C ALA A 195 -1.34 7.82 -3.04
N LEU A 196 -2.39 7.01 -2.98
CA LEU A 196 -2.30 5.61 -2.59
C LEU A 196 -2.57 4.71 -3.80
N PHE A 197 -1.53 4.02 -4.25
CA PHE A 197 -1.60 3.02 -5.31
C PHE A 197 -1.24 1.65 -4.77
N VAL A 198 -2.01 0.63 -5.15
CA VAL A 198 -1.63 -0.77 -4.90
C VAL A 198 -1.36 -1.44 -6.23
N TYR A 199 -0.21 -2.09 -6.31
CA TYR A 199 0.20 -2.89 -7.46
C TYR A 199 0.30 -4.35 -7.06
N GLN A 200 -0.17 -5.24 -7.92
CA GLN A 200 -0.09 -6.68 -7.72
C GLN A 200 0.50 -7.38 -8.95
N ARG A 201 1.06 -8.58 -8.75
CA ARG A 201 1.55 -9.43 -9.84
C ARG A 201 1.20 -10.91 -9.62
N GLY A 202 1.33 -11.71 -10.68
CA GLY A 202 1.03 -13.15 -10.64
C GLY A 202 -0.46 -13.41 -10.43
N ASP A 203 -0.80 -14.55 -9.81
CA ASP A 203 -2.18 -15.02 -9.64
C ASP A 203 -3.07 -14.00 -8.92
N ARG A 204 -2.48 -13.19 -8.02
CA ARG A 204 -3.21 -12.15 -7.29
C ARG A 204 -3.72 -11.04 -8.20
N ALA A 205 -2.99 -10.70 -9.26
CA ALA A 205 -3.42 -9.72 -10.26
C ALA A 205 -4.52 -10.29 -11.19
N VAL A 206 -4.44 -11.58 -11.53
CA VAL A 206 -5.38 -12.25 -12.45
C VAL A 206 -6.80 -12.35 -11.85
N ASN A 207 -6.91 -12.60 -10.55
CA ASN A 207 -8.19 -12.75 -9.86
C ASN A 207 -9.05 -11.47 -9.82
N LEU A 208 -8.52 -10.31 -10.21
CA LEU A 208 -9.29 -9.06 -10.31
C LEU A 208 -9.80 -8.77 -11.73
N GLY A 209 -9.20 -9.40 -12.76
CA GLY A 209 -9.63 -9.28 -14.16
C GLY A 209 -10.71 -10.29 -14.57
N ALA A 210 -10.85 -11.40 -13.83
CA ALA A 210 -11.84 -12.44 -14.12
C ALA A 210 -13.27 -12.11 -13.61
N GLY A 211 -13.46 -11.02 -12.86
CA GLY A 211 -14.75 -10.60 -12.32
C GLY A 211 -15.50 -9.54 -13.13
N SER A 212 -14.93 -9.04 -14.24
CA SER A 212 -15.51 -7.96 -15.07
C SER A 212 -16.15 -8.46 -16.36
N GLY A 213 -16.39 -9.76 -16.49
CA GLY A 213 -17.01 -10.36 -17.67
C GLY A 213 -17.94 -11.51 -17.31
N GLN A 214 -19.13 -11.19 -16.79
CA GLN A 214 -20.37 -11.94 -16.97
C GLN A 214 -21.57 -11.10 -16.52
#